data_AF-A0A1Y4RRF4-F1
#
_entry.id   AF-A0A1Y4RRF4-F1
#
_cell.length_a   1.000
_cell.length_b   1.000
_cell.length_c   1.000
_cell.angle_alpha   90.00
_cell.angle_beta   90.00
_cell.angle_gamma   90.00
#
_symmetry.space_group_name_H-M   'P 1'
#
loop_
_entity.id
_entity.type
_entity.pdbx_description
1 polymer ?
#
loop_
_entity_poly.entity_id
_entity_poly.type
_entity_poly.pdbx_seq_one_letter_code
_entity_poly.pdbx_strand_id
1 'polypeptide(L)'
;MELENLFEQATRQKFRFPYRGMATTEDLWDLSVQELDTVFKALNAQARQANEESLLNTKSAEDTVLEAKIALVRHIVAVKQAEAEARRNALARKEQKEKLLSLIAEKQDQELRAKSVEELQAMLDAL
;
A
#
# COMPACT_ATOMS: atom_id res chain seq x y z
N MET A 1 -4.06 -0.87 20.31
CA MET A 1 -5.17 -0.07 19.77
C MET A 1 -5.57 -0.69 18.45
N GLU A 2 -6.81 -1.14 18.32
CA GLU A 2 -7.40 -1.57 17.05
C GLU A 2 -7.48 -0.36 16.09
N LEU A 3 -7.25 -0.57 14.79
CA LEU A 3 -7.18 0.49 13.78
C LEU A 3 -8.50 1.27 13.61
N GLU A 4 -9.64 0.60 13.78
CA GLU A 4 -10.97 1.22 13.77
C GLU A 4 -11.11 2.30 14.86
N ASN A 5 -10.47 2.08 16.02
CA ASN A 5 -10.47 3.06 17.11
C ASN A 5 -9.64 4.31 16.76
N LEU A 6 -8.60 4.16 15.93
CA LEU A 6 -7.63 5.21 15.65
C LEU A 6 -8.18 6.31 14.73
N PHE A 7 -8.85 5.92 13.63
CA PHE A 7 -9.49 6.87 12.71
C PHE A 7 -10.75 7.51 13.32
N GLU A 8 -11.53 6.73 14.08
CA GLU A 8 -12.65 7.24 14.84
C GLU A 8 -12.19 8.29 15.87
N GLN A 9 -11.12 8.00 16.61
CA GLN A 9 -10.54 8.95 17.55
C GLN A 9 -10.03 10.20 16.83
N ALA A 10 -9.31 10.04 15.72
CA ALA A 10 -8.75 11.16 14.97
C ALA A 10 -9.83 12.10 14.43
N THR A 11 -10.95 11.55 13.96
CA THR A 11 -12.09 12.34 13.45
C THR A 11 -12.88 12.99 14.58
N ARG A 12 -13.22 12.26 15.66
CA ARG A 12 -13.92 12.80 16.84
C ARG A 12 -13.14 13.90 17.54
N GLN A 13 -11.83 13.72 17.70
CA GLN A 13 -10.94 14.68 18.36
C GLN A 13 -10.34 15.72 17.40
N LYS A 14 -10.71 15.66 16.10
CA LYS A 14 -10.26 16.59 15.06
C LYS A 14 -8.75 16.76 15.03
N PHE A 15 -8.02 15.65 14.90
CA PHE A 15 -6.56 15.69 14.87
C PHE A 15 -6.04 16.63 13.79
N ARG A 16 -4.95 17.32 14.15
CA ARG A 16 -4.19 18.23 13.29
C ARG A 16 -2.74 17.81 13.26
N PHE A 17 -2.17 17.84 12.07
CA PHE A 17 -0.83 17.37 11.75
C PHE A 17 0.02 18.53 11.26
N PRO A 18 1.28 18.65 11.71
CA PRO A 18 2.15 19.75 11.30
C PRO A 18 2.62 19.55 9.85
N TYR A 19 1.90 20.14 8.90
CA TYR A 19 2.25 20.12 7.49
C TYR A 19 1.74 21.40 6.82
N ARG A 20 2.67 22.24 6.30
CA ARG A 20 2.36 23.55 5.68
C ARG A 20 1.34 24.38 6.48
N GLY A 21 1.53 24.43 7.80
CA GLY A 21 0.51 24.89 8.74
C GLY A 21 -0.06 23.69 9.48
N MET A 22 -1.32 23.34 9.21
CA MET A 22 -1.98 22.19 9.82
C MET A 22 -2.77 21.41 8.78
N ALA A 23 -2.47 20.12 8.65
CA ALA A 23 -3.24 19.17 7.86
C ALA A 23 -4.24 18.40 8.75
N THR A 24 -5.36 18.01 8.16
CA THR A 24 -6.35 17.12 8.76
C THR A 24 -6.02 15.66 8.46
N THR A 25 -6.75 14.72 9.07
CA THR A 25 -6.61 13.28 8.76
C THR A 25 -6.91 12.96 7.30
N GLU A 26 -7.86 13.66 6.68
CA GLU A 26 -8.22 13.48 5.28
C GLU A 26 -7.08 13.94 4.36
N ASP A 27 -6.50 15.12 4.63
CA ASP A 27 -5.40 15.66 3.84
C ASP A 27 -4.18 14.72 3.78
N LEU A 28 -3.94 13.92 4.83
CA LEU A 28 -2.86 12.92 4.85
C LEU A 28 -3.00 11.88 3.73
N TRP A 29 -4.22 11.58 3.28
CA TRP A 29 -4.47 10.67 2.17
C TRP A 29 -4.07 11.27 0.82
N ASP A 30 -3.98 12.59 0.70
CA ASP A 30 -3.55 13.26 -0.53
C ASP A 30 -2.02 13.49 -0.57
N LEU A 31 -1.33 13.37 0.57
CA LEU A 31 0.12 13.57 0.64
C LEU A 31 0.93 12.44 0.01
N SER A 32 2.07 12.74 -0.61
CA SER A 32 3.03 11.72 -1.03
C SER A 32 3.68 11.02 0.18
N VAL A 33 4.31 9.86 -0.04
CA VAL A 33 5.02 9.12 1.03
C VAL A 33 6.15 9.96 1.63
N GLN A 34 6.82 10.79 0.81
CA GLN A 34 7.87 11.71 1.23
C GLN A 34 7.33 12.84 2.12
N GLU A 35 6.14 13.34 1.79
CA GLU A 35 5.46 14.35 2.61
C GLU A 35 4.97 13.76 3.93
N LEU A 36 4.43 12.54 3.90
CA LEU A 36 4.07 11.80 5.12
C LEU A 36 5.27 11.51 6.02
N ASP A 37 6.43 11.20 5.45
CA ASP A 37 7.69 11.05 6.21
C ASP A 37 8.08 12.37 6.89
N THR A 38 7.86 13.51 6.23
CA THR A 38 8.10 14.84 6.84
C THR A 38 7.19 15.06 8.05
N VAL A 39 5.90 14.75 7.94
CA VAL A 39 4.94 14.83 9.07
C VAL A 39 5.35 13.89 10.20
N PHE A 40 5.72 12.66 9.86
CA PHE A 40 6.16 11.65 10.82
C PHE A 40 7.39 12.08 11.61
N LYS A 41 8.39 12.67 10.94
CA LYS A 41 9.59 13.22 11.59
C LYS A 41 9.25 14.34 12.57
N ALA A 42 8.34 15.25 12.20
CA ALA A 42 7.89 16.32 13.07
C ALA A 42 7.18 15.79 14.33
N LEU A 43 6.28 14.80 14.18
CA LEU A 43 5.61 14.18 15.33
C LEU A 43 6.59 13.41 16.23
N ASN A 44 7.56 12.70 15.65
CA ASN A 44 8.58 12.00 16.44
C ASN A 44 9.50 12.96 17.20
N ALA A 45 9.82 14.12 16.64
CA ALA A 45 10.59 15.14 17.35
C ALA A 45 9.83 15.62 18.59
N GLN A 46 8.52 15.89 18.46
CA GLN A 46 7.66 16.24 19.59
C GLN A 46 7.63 15.13 20.64
N ALA A 47 7.55 13.86 20.21
CA ALA A 47 7.48 12.73 21.14
C ALA A 47 8.79 12.54 21.92
N ARG A 48 9.93 12.81 21.29
CA ARG A 48 11.24 12.77 21.95
C ARG A 48 11.37 13.90 22.95
N GLN A 49 10.98 15.12 22.57
CA GLN A 49 11.02 16.28 23.46
C GLN A 49 10.16 16.06 24.71
N ALA A 50 8.92 15.56 24.54
CA ALA A 50 8.03 15.26 25.66
C ALA A 50 8.62 14.21 26.63
N ASN A 51 9.33 13.22 26.09
CA ASN A 51 9.99 12.18 26.89
C ASN A 51 11.25 12.71 27.62
N GLU A 52 11.98 13.65 27.01
CA GLU A 52 13.16 14.28 27.62
C GLU A 52 12.80 15.28 28.72
N GLU A 53 11.66 15.98 28.59
CA GLU A 53 11.18 16.98 29.56
C GLU A 53 10.49 16.37 30.79
N SER A 54 10.09 15.09 30.73
CA SER A 54 9.41 14.41 31.84
C SER A 54 10.34 13.47 32.62
N LEU A 55 10.66 13.85 33.86
CA LEU A 55 11.33 12.97 34.84
C LEU A 55 10.43 11.83 35.33
N LEU A 56 9.11 11.96 35.16
CA LEU A 56 8.13 10.99 35.60
C LEU A 56 7.63 10.21 34.38
N ASN A 57 7.75 8.89 34.40
CA ASN A 57 7.25 7.99 33.34
C ASN A 57 5.70 7.88 33.31
N THR A 58 4.99 8.93 33.71
CA THR A 58 3.53 8.97 33.69
C THR A 58 3.07 9.50 32.33
N LYS A 59 2.46 8.63 31.52
CA LYS A 59 1.88 9.01 30.23
C LYS A 59 0.77 10.03 30.42
N SER A 60 0.93 11.20 29.81
CA SER A 60 -0.11 12.23 29.76
C SER A 60 -1.14 11.90 28.68
N ALA A 61 -2.30 12.57 28.72
CA ALA A 61 -3.27 12.49 27.64
C ALA A 61 -2.68 12.99 26.31
N GLU A 62 -1.78 13.98 26.36
CA GLU A 62 -1.11 14.54 25.18
C GLU A 62 -0.16 13.51 24.53
N ASP A 63 0.54 12.71 25.33
CA ASP A 63 1.38 11.62 24.84
C ASP A 63 0.55 10.56 24.12
N THR A 64 -0.61 10.19 24.66
CA THR A 64 -1.49 9.22 24.01
C THR A 64 -2.05 9.73 22.68
N VAL A 65 -2.36 11.03 22.60
CA VAL A 65 -2.79 11.66 21.35
C VAL A 65 -1.64 11.70 20.33
N LEU A 66 -0.42 11.99 20.79
CA LEU A 66 0.76 12.02 19.92
C LEU A 66 1.11 10.63 19.39
N GLU A 67 1.08 9.60 20.25
CA GLU A 67 1.23 8.19 19.85
C GLU A 67 0.16 7.79 18.82
N ALA A 68 -1.09 8.21 19.02
CA ALA A 68 -2.18 7.94 18.08
C ALA A 68 -1.96 8.62 16.73
N LYS A 69 -1.53 9.89 16.71
CA LYS A 69 -1.16 10.62 15.48
C LYS A 69 -0.03 9.92 14.73
N ILE A 70 1.01 9.47 15.44
CA ILE A 70 2.14 8.75 14.84
C ILE A 70 1.67 7.42 14.23
N ALA A 71 0.84 6.67 14.96
CA ALA A 71 0.27 5.41 14.46
C ALA A 71 -0.57 5.63 13.19
N LEU A 72 -1.32 6.73 13.12
CA LEU A 72 -2.17 7.06 11.98
C LEU A 72 -1.33 7.29 10.72
N VAL A 73 -0.28 8.12 10.83
CA VAL A 73 0.63 8.39 9.71
C VAL A 73 1.32 7.11 9.25
N ARG A 74 1.78 6.25 10.18
CA ARG A 74 2.38 4.95 9.83
C ARG A 74 1.42 4.06 9.06
N HIS A 75 0.16 3.99 9.49
CA HIS A 75 -0.85 3.19 8.80
C HIS A 75 -1.08 3.69 7.38
N ILE A 76 -1.29 5.01 7.20
CA ILE A 76 -1.52 5.59 5.87
C ILE A 76 -0.33 5.31 4.93
N VAL A 77 0.91 5.45 5.42
CA VAL A 77 2.11 5.11 4.64
C VAL A 77 2.12 3.63 4.25
N ALA A 78 1.81 2.72 5.18
CA ALA A 78 1.77 1.29 4.90
C ALA A 78 0.72 0.93 3.84
N VAL A 79 -0.48 1.51 3.92
CA VAL A 79 -1.54 1.32 2.92
C VAL A 79 -1.08 1.81 1.55
N LYS A 80 -0.53 3.02 1.46
CA LYS A 80 -0.04 3.59 0.20
C LYS A 80 1.07 2.76 -0.44
N GLN A 81 1.99 2.23 0.36
CA GLN A 81 3.05 1.35 -0.12
C GLN A 81 2.47 0.02 -0.65
N ALA A 82 1.55 -0.59 0.10
CA ALA A 82 0.89 -1.82 -0.32
C ALA A 82 0.09 -1.65 -1.61
N GLU A 83 -0.64 -0.54 -1.76
CA GLU A 83 -1.35 -0.23 -3.00
C GLU A 83 -0.41 0.00 -4.19
N ALA A 84 0.70 0.72 -3.97
CA ALA A 84 1.70 0.94 -5.01
C ALA A 84 2.34 -0.38 -5.45
N GLU A 85 2.64 -1.26 -4.50
CA GLU A 85 3.16 -2.61 -4.78
C GLU A 85 2.11 -3.46 -5.51
N ALA A 86 0.85 -3.45 -5.08
CA ALA A 86 -0.23 -4.17 -5.73
C ALA A 86 -0.41 -3.75 -7.20
N ARG A 87 -0.33 -2.43 -7.49
CA ARG A 87 -0.37 -1.91 -8.87
C ARG A 87 0.81 -2.40 -9.70
N ARG A 88 2.03 -2.39 -9.15
CA ARG A 88 3.22 -2.91 -9.83
C ARG A 88 3.12 -4.41 -10.11
N ASN A 89 2.66 -5.17 -9.12
CA ASN A 89 2.47 -6.62 -9.25
C ASN A 89 1.38 -6.96 -10.26
N ALA A 90 0.30 -6.19 -10.32
CA ALA A 90 -0.75 -6.37 -11.33
C ALA A 90 -0.23 -6.15 -12.75
N LEU A 91 0.59 -5.11 -12.97
CA LEU A 91 1.22 -4.85 -14.26
C LEU A 91 2.18 -5.98 -14.66
N ALA A 92 3.09 -6.37 -13.76
CA ALA A 92 4.04 -7.44 -14.01
C ALA A 92 3.35 -8.78 -14.30
N ARG A 93 2.27 -9.11 -13.57
CA ARG A 93 1.46 -10.31 -13.82
C ARG A 93 0.76 -10.26 -15.17
N LYS A 94 0.28 -9.09 -15.60
CA LYS A 94 -0.33 -8.92 -16.92
C LYS A 94 0.70 -9.19 -18.03
N GLU A 95 1.87 -8.58 -17.95
CA GLU A 95 2.96 -8.78 -18.91
C GLU A 95 3.42 -10.25 -18.96
N GLN A 96 3.58 -10.89 -17.79
CA GLN A 96 3.93 -12.30 -17.70
C GLN A 96 2.84 -13.20 -18.31
N LYS A 97 1.57 -12.91 -18.04
CA LYS A 97 0.44 -13.65 -18.61
C LYS A 97 0.41 -13.55 -20.13
N GLU A 98 0.59 -12.34 -20.67
CA GLU A 98 0.64 -12.12 -22.12
C GLU A 98 1.79 -12.91 -22.77
N LYS A 99 2.99 -12.87 -22.18
CA LYS A 99 4.14 -13.65 -22.67
C LYS A 99 3.89 -15.16 -22.63
N LEU A 100 3.30 -15.67 -21.54
CA LEU A 100 2.96 -17.09 -21.40
C LEU A 100 1.93 -17.53 -22.44
N LEU A 101 0.89 -16.72 -22.68
CA LEU A 101 -0.12 -17.02 -23.70
C LEU A 101 0.48 -17.10 -25.10
N SER A 102 1.37 -16.17 -25.47
CA SER A 102 2.06 -16.21 -26.76
C SER A 102 2.92 -17.47 -26.91
N LEU A 103 3.66 -17.85 -25.87
CA LEU A 103 4.49 -19.07 -25.90
C LEU A 103 3.64 -20.35 -25.97
N ILE A 104 2.47 -20.38 -25.31
CA ILE A 104 1.54 -21.51 -25.39
C ILE A 104 1.00 -21.62 -26.82
N ALA A 105 0.57 -20.51 -27.42
CA ALA A 105 0.09 -20.48 -28.80
C ALA A 105 1.18 -20.94 -29.78
N GLU A 106 2.41 -20.44 -29.65
CA GLU A 106 3.54 -20.88 -30.49
C GLU A 106 3.82 -22.39 -30.36
N LYS A 107 3.74 -22.94 -29.15
CA LYS A 107 3.92 -24.38 -28.92
C LYS A 107 2.80 -25.20 -29.51
N GLN A 108 1.55 -24.75 -29.38
CA GLN A 108 0.39 -25.42 -29.99
C GLN A 108 0.50 -25.42 -31.51
N ASP A 109 0.92 -24.31 -32.11
CA ASP A 109 1.17 -24.21 -33.55
C ASP A 109 2.31 -25.15 -34.00
N GLN A 110 3.40 -25.22 -33.24
CA GLN A 110 4.50 -26.14 -33.53
C GLN A 110 4.06 -27.61 -33.45
N GLU A 111 3.26 -27.96 -32.44
CA GLU A 111 2.71 -29.30 -32.28
C GLU A 111 1.78 -29.66 -33.44
N LEU A 112 0.89 -28.74 -33.85
CA LEU A 112 0.03 -28.93 -35.03
C LEU A 112 0.85 -29.10 -36.32
N ARG A 113 1.91 -28.31 -36.50
CA ARG A 113 2.82 -28.41 -37.66
C ARG A 113 3.62 -29.71 -37.69
N ALA A 114 3.82 -30.36 -36.54
CA ALA A 114 4.56 -31.62 -36.43
C ALA A 114 3.70 -32.87 -36.72
N LYS A 115 2.37 -32.74 -36.74
CA LYS A 115 1.44 -33.84 -37.04
C LYS A 115 1.44 -34.20 -38.53
N SER A 116 1.10 -35.44 -38.86
CA SER A 116 0.93 -35.86 -40.25
C SER A 116 -0.37 -35.30 -40.85
N VAL A 117 -0.48 -35.33 -42.18
CA VAL A 117 -1.70 -34.89 -42.89
C VAL A 117 -2.91 -35.76 -42.51
N GLU A 118 -2.74 -37.08 -42.34
CA GLU A 118 -3.84 -37.95 -41.91
C GLU A 118 -4.34 -37.62 -40.49
N GLU A 119 -3.41 -37.31 -39.57
CA GLU A 119 -3.76 -36.92 -38.19
C GLU A 119 -4.50 -35.59 -38.15
N LEU A 120 -4.07 -34.61 -38.96
CA LEU A 120 -4.74 -33.32 -39.07
C LEU A 120 -6.15 -33.45 -39.68
N GLN A 121 -6.32 -34.32 -40.68
CA GLN A 121 -7.62 -34.60 -41.30
C GLN A 121 -8.58 -35.29 -40.29
N ALA A 122 -8.10 -36.25 -39.52
CA ALA A 122 -8.91 -36.91 -38.49
C ALA A 122 -9.37 -35.94 -37.39
N MET A 123 -8.53 -34.96 -37.02
CA MET A 123 -8.92 -33.90 -36.08
C MET A 123 -9.98 -32.94 -36.67
N LEU A 124 -9.95 -32.69 -37.98
CA LEU A 124 -10.94 -31.87 -38.67
C LEU A 124 -12.29 -32.58 -38.80
N ASP A 125 -12.29 -33.88 -39.08
CA ASP A 125 -13.52 -34.67 -39.25
C ASP A 125 -14.23 -34.97 -37.91
N ALA A 126 -13.54 -34.80 -36.77
CA ALA A 126 -14.06 -34.98 -35.42
C ALA A 126 -14.68 -33.70 -34.80
N LEU A 127 -14.63 -32.57 -35.52
CA LEU A 127 -15.28 -31.30 -35.17
C LEU A 127 -16.73 -31.25 -35.69
#